data_AF-A0A1G2U4C2-F1
#
_entry.id   AF-A0A1G2U4C2-F1
#
_cell.length_a   1.000
_cell.length_b   1.000
_cell.length_c   1.000
_cell.angle_alpha   90.00
_cell.angle_beta   90.00
_cell.angle_gamma   90.00
#
_symmetry.space_group_name_H-M   'P 1'
#
loop_
_entity.id
_entity.type
_entity.pdbx_description
1 polymer ?
#
loop_
_entity_poly.entity_id
_entity_poly.type
_entity_poly.pdbx_seq_one_letter_code
_entity_poly.pdbx_strand_id
1 'polypeptide(L)'
;MEPISSFFGKFRKLFDNDQAKKESVVNSIFEVAKIEISPKDVSFKGNIVNIKCSPLEKTEILMGRDKIIDRINLKAKKKIAEEIF
;
A
#
# COMPACT_ATOMS: atom_id res chain seq x y z
N MET A 1 -7.14 -28.31 21.13
CA MET A 1 -6.00 -27.38 20.98
C MET A 1 -5.85 -27.09 19.50
N GLU A 2 -6.08 -25.85 19.05
CA GLU A 2 -5.75 -25.49 17.67
C GLU A 2 -4.23 -25.60 17.48
N PRO A 3 -3.75 -26.25 16.40
CA PRO A 3 -2.33 -26.39 16.17
C PRO A 3 -1.71 -25.04 15.81
N ILE A 4 -0.57 -24.73 16.42
CA ILE A 4 0.25 -23.53 16.17
C ILE A 4 0.52 -23.29 14.67
N SER A 5 0.49 -24.32 13.84
CA SER A 5 0.58 -24.23 12.38
C SER A 5 -0.52 -23.35 11.76
N SER A 6 -1.73 -23.35 12.32
CA SER A 6 -2.85 -22.52 11.89
C SER A 6 -2.62 -21.03 12.20
N PHE A 7 -1.89 -20.73 13.29
CA PHE A 7 -1.46 -19.38 13.63
C PHE A 7 -0.43 -18.88 12.62
N PHE A 8 0.64 -19.64 12.36
CA PHE A 8 1.66 -19.26 11.35
C PHE A 8 1.07 -19.09 9.94
N GLY A 9 0.09 -19.91 9.56
CA GLY A 9 -0.62 -19.75 8.28
C GLY A 9 -1.38 -18.42 8.16
N LYS A 10 -2.01 -17.96 9.26
CA LYS A 10 -2.68 -16.65 9.31
C LYS A 10 -1.67 -15.49 9.28
N PHE A 11 -0.53 -15.61 9.98
CA PHE A 11 0.55 -14.61 9.97
C PHE A 11 1.18 -14.43 8.58
N ARG A 12 1.44 -15.52 7.87
CA ARG A 12 1.98 -15.47 6.50
C ARG A 12 1.05 -14.72 5.56
N LYS A 13 -0.25 -15.04 5.59
CA LYS A 13 -1.28 -14.33 4.80
C LYS A 13 -1.38 -12.84 5.14
N LEU A 14 -1.25 -12.47 6.41
CA LEU A 14 -1.25 -11.06 6.83
C LEU A 14 -0.02 -10.32 6.29
N PHE A 15 1.15 -10.95 6.37
CA PHE A 15 2.40 -10.38 5.87
C PHE A 15 2.38 -10.17 4.35
N ASP A 16 1.89 -11.16 3.60
CA ASP A 16 1.76 -11.07 2.14
C ASP A 16 0.77 -9.97 1.74
N ASN A 17 -0.33 -9.80 2.48
CA ASN A 17 -1.31 -8.75 2.22
C ASN A 17 -0.73 -7.35 2.51
N ASP A 18 0.03 -7.19 3.59
CA ASP A 18 0.66 -5.92 3.91
C ASP A 18 1.76 -5.54 2.92
N GLN A 19 2.53 -6.51 2.42
CA GLN A 19 3.50 -6.27 1.35
C GLN A 19 2.81 -5.82 0.07
N ALA A 20 1.73 -6.51 -0.34
CA ALA A 20 0.94 -6.13 -1.51
C ALA A 20 0.32 -4.73 -1.39
N LYS A 21 -0.13 -4.33 -0.19
CA LYS A 21 -0.62 -2.97 0.06
C LYS A 21 0.49 -1.93 -0.11
N LYS A 22 1.69 -2.19 0.44
CA LYS A 22 2.85 -1.30 0.29
C LYS A 22 3.21 -1.11 -1.19
N GLU A 23 3.27 -2.19 -1.95
CA GLU A 23 3.56 -2.15 -3.38
C GLU A 23 2.49 -1.37 -4.16
N SER A 24 1.22 -1.53 -3.83
CA SER A 24 0.14 -0.76 -4.44
C SER A 24 0.28 0.75 -4.19
N VAL A 25 0.68 1.15 -2.98
CA VAL A 25 0.94 2.55 -2.64
C VAL A 25 2.14 3.07 -3.42
N VAL A 26 3.27 2.36 -3.39
CA VAL A 26 4.50 2.74 -4.11
C VAL A 26 4.22 2.92 -5.61
N ASN A 27 3.54 1.96 -6.24
CA ASN A 27 3.21 2.03 -7.66
C ASN A 27 2.31 3.23 -7.97
N SER A 28 1.35 3.54 -7.11
CA SER A 28 0.46 4.68 -7.32
C SER A 28 1.20 6.02 -7.19
N ILE A 29 2.17 6.10 -6.27
CA ILE A 29 3.03 7.29 -6.13
C ILE A 29 3.95 7.44 -7.33
N PHE A 30 4.60 6.36 -7.78
CA PHE A 30 5.45 6.38 -8.97
C PHE A 30 4.66 6.79 -10.23
N GLU A 31 3.45 6.27 -10.41
CA GLU A 31 2.61 6.60 -11.55
C GLU A 31 2.23 8.08 -11.61
N VAL A 32 1.97 8.72 -10.46
CA VAL A 32 1.49 10.11 -10.38
C VAL A 32 2.63 11.12 -10.26
N ALA A 33 3.55 10.89 -9.33
CA ALA A 33 4.61 11.83 -8.98
C ALA A 33 5.97 11.49 -9.61
N LYS A 34 6.09 10.35 -10.29
CA LYS A 34 7.35 9.87 -10.90
C LYS A 34 8.51 9.74 -9.90
N ILE A 35 8.18 9.52 -8.64
CA ILE A 35 9.14 9.31 -7.54
C ILE A 35 9.18 7.82 -7.21
N GLU A 36 10.40 7.29 -7.16
CA GLU A 36 10.66 5.94 -6.70
C GLU A 36 10.75 5.91 -5.18
N ILE A 37 9.85 5.17 -4.53
CA ILE A 37 9.82 5.00 -3.08
C ILE A 37 10.01 3.53 -2.76
N SER A 38 10.86 3.22 -1.78
CA SER A 38 10.99 1.84 -1.33
C SER A 38 9.76 1.40 -0.54
N PRO A 39 9.22 0.19 -0.73
CA PRO A 39 8.19 -0.37 0.15
C PRO A 39 8.60 -0.38 1.64
N LYS A 40 9.91 -0.38 1.94
CA LYS A 40 10.45 -0.29 3.31
C LYS A 40 10.18 1.07 3.97
N ASP A 41 10.09 2.13 3.17
CA ASP A 41 9.82 3.49 3.61
C ASP A 41 8.33 3.77 3.75
N VAL A 42 7.48 2.79 3.42
CA VAL A 42 6.02 2.85 3.59
C VAL A 42 5.60 2.03 4.80
N SER A 43 4.85 2.66 5.70
CA SER A 43 4.26 2.01 6.86
C SER A 43 2.78 2.37 7.02
N PHE A 44 2.00 1.41 7.51
CA PHE A 44 0.58 1.58 7.77
C PHE A 44 0.36 1.66 9.28
N LYS A 45 -0.34 2.70 9.73
CA LYS A 45 -0.82 2.82 11.10
C LYS A 45 -2.34 2.99 11.07
N GLY A 46 -3.05 1.86 11.09
CA GLY A 46 -4.50 1.83 10.83
C GLY A 46 -4.79 2.29 9.40
N ASN A 47 -5.63 3.33 9.25
CA ASN A 47 -5.99 3.91 7.96
C ASN A 47 -5.03 5.02 7.49
N ILE A 48 -3.93 5.24 8.21
CA ILE A 48 -2.93 6.26 7.88
C ILE A 48 -1.74 5.58 7.20
N VAL A 49 -1.40 6.06 6.00
CA VAL A 49 -0.19 5.67 5.27
C VAL A 49 0.90 6.69 5.60
N ASN A 50 1.98 6.23 6.21
CA ASN A 50 3.17 7.05 6.48
C ASN A 50 4.26 6.69 5.47
N ILE A 51 4.82 7.72 4.84
CA ILE A 51 5.84 7.59 3.82
C ILE A 51 7.06 8.37 4.28
N LYS A 52 8.20 7.69 4.43
CA LYS A 52 9.48 8.32 4.70
C LYS A 52 10.08 8.77 3.36
N CYS A 53 10.28 10.07 3.21
CA CYS A 53 10.82 10.67 1.98
C CYS A 53 11.57 11.96 2.31
N SER A 54 12.36 12.44 1.36
CA SER A 54 13.01 13.74 1.44
C SER A 54 11.98 14.89 1.37
N PRO A 55 12.31 16.10 1.86
CA PRO A 55 11.41 17.25 1.78
C PRO A 55 11.00 17.62 0.34
N LEU A 56 11.89 17.39 -0.63
CA LEU A 56 11.63 17.65 -2.04
C LEU A 56 10.57 16.67 -2.59
N GLU A 57 10.78 15.38 -2.36
CA GLU A 57 9.81 14.33 -2.74
C GLU A 57 8.46 14.52 -2.04
N LYS A 58 8.46 14.93 -0.76
CA LYS A 58 7.24 15.23 -0.02
C LYS A 58 6.39 16.28 -0.75
N THR A 59 7.02 17.29 -1.34
CA THR A 59 6.30 18.38 -2.01
C THR A 59 5.59 17.88 -3.26
N GLU A 60 6.29 17.11 -4.10
CA GLU A 60 5.74 16.49 -5.30
C GLU A 60 4.61 15.50 -4.97
N ILE A 61 4.79 14.66 -3.94
CA ILE A 61 3.76 13.73 -3.47
C ILE A 61 2.52 14.49 -2.98
N LEU A 62 2.71 15.61 -2.27
CA LEU A 62 1.62 16.44 -1.80
C LEU A 62 0.87 17.12 -2.94
N MET A 63 1.57 17.55 -4.00
CA MET A 63 0.94 18.10 -5.21
C MET A 63 0.08 17.06 -5.95
N GLY A 64 0.49 15.80 -5.93
CA GLY A 64 -0.24 14.67 -6.52
C GLY A 64 -1.24 13.97 -5.59
N ARG A 65 -1.42 14.46 -4.35
CA ARG A 65 -2.09 13.72 -3.26
C ARG A 65 -3.45 13.17 -3.65
N ASP A 66 -4.33 14.01 -4.18
CA ASP A 66 -5.72 13.61 -4.47
C ASP A 66 -5.75 12.52 -5.55
N LYS A 67 -4.93 12.68 -6.60
CA LYS A 67 -4.79 11.68 -7.67
C LYS A 67 -4.21 10.36 -7.16
N ILE A 68 -3.28 10.41 -6.21
CA ILE A 68 -2.71 9.20 -5.57
C ILE A 68 -3.80 8.48 -4.78
N ILE A 69 -4.58 9.21 -3.98
CA ILE A 69 -5.69 8.64 -3.19
C ILE A 69 -6.73 8.02 -4.12
N ASP A 70 -7.11 8.73 -5.19
CA ASP A 70 -8.08 8.23 -6.17
C ASP A 70 -7.61 6.95 -6.85
N ARG A 71 -6.33 6.86 -7.24
CA ARG A 71 -5.76 5.62 -7.80
C ARG A 71 -5.76 4.47 -6.81
N ILE A 72 -5.39 4.72 -5.55
CA ILE A 72 -5.41 3.69 -4.51
C ILE A 72 -6.84 3.17 -4.33
N ASN A 73 -7.83 4.07 -4.27
CA ASN A 73 -9.24 3.72 -4.14
C ASN A 73 -9.78 2.97 -5.36
N LEU A 74 -9.38 3.36 -6.58
CA LEU A 74 -9.76 2.67 -7.81
C LEU A 74 -9.17 1.26 -7.89
N LYS A 75 -7.88 1.10 -7.55
CA LYS A 75 -7.22 -0.21 -7.50
C LYS A 75 -7.88 -1.11 -6.43
N ALA A 76 -8.24 -0.55 -5.28
CA ALA A 76 -8.99 -1.28 -4.25
C ALA A 76 -10.37 -1.74 -4.73
N LYS A 77 -11.14 -0.87 -5.39
CA LYS A 77 -12.46 -1.22 -5.96
C LYS A 77 -12.36 -2.29 -7.06
N LYS A 78 -11.35 -2.21 -7.91
CA LYS A 78 -11.14 -3.18 -8.99
C LYS A 78 -10.79 -4.57 -8.46
N LYS A 79 -9.98 -4.65 -7.40
CA LYS A 79 -9.61 -5.91 -6.75
C LYS A 79 -10.83 -6.60 -6.09
N ILE A 80 -11.75 -5.82 -5.52
CA ILE A 80 -13.02 -6.35 -4.98
C ILE A 80 -13.91 -6.89 -6.11
N ALA A 81 -13.92 -6.24 -7.28
CA ALA A 81 -14.68 -6.73 -8.42
C ALA A 81 -14.11 -8.04 -9.00
N GLU A 82 -12.79 -8.22 -9.02
CA GLU A 82 -12.14 -9.44 -9.52
C GLU A 82 -12.23 -10.65 -8.56
N GLU A 83 -12.52 -10.44 -7.27
CA GLU A 83 -12.74 -11.54 -6.30
C GLU A 83 -14.21 -12.02 -6.24
N ILE A 84 -15.14 -11.30 -6.88
CA ILE A 84 -16.59 -11.59 -6.87
C ILE A 84 -17.07 -12.34 -8.14
N PHE A 85 -16.24 -12.40 -9.18
CA PHE A 85 -16.51 -13.14 -10.43
C PHE A 85 -15.53 -14.29 -10.61
#